data_AF-A0A8J7U1Z2-F1
#
_entry.id   AF-A0A8J7U1Z2-F1
#
_cell.length_a   1.000
_cell.length_b   1.000
_cell.length_c   1.000
_cell.angle_alpha   90.00
_cell.angle_beta   90.00
_cell.angle_gamma   90.00
#
_symmetry.space_group_name_H-M   'P 1'
#
loop_
_entity.id
_entity.type
_entity.pdbx_description
1 polymer ?
#
loop_
_entity_poly.entity_id
_entity_poly.type
_entity_poly.pdbx_seq_one_letter_code
_entity_poly.pdbx_strand_id
1 'polypeptide(L)'
;MTDLLELDAEALRDVVAGHLRRARERSTSLTDAVDDDDLVRQHSTLMSPLVWDLAHIGNQEELWLVRDVGGREPVRHDIDELYDAFQHPRADRPALPLLGPAEARGYVKTVRDKVFDVLERAPMTGRRLTEHAFAFGMIAQHEQQHDETMLATHQLRDGAPVLHAPDPPARLSGPAHSTPPPEPRSRPAGEVLVPAGPFTMGTSTEPWALDNERPAHNVDVPAFFIDVTPVTNAAYREFIADGGYTDPRWWSAAGWAHIRKANILAPQFWQTDGNRWLRTRFGVVEPIPDDEPVLHVCFFEAQAYARWAGKRLPTEAGWEKAARFDPRSGRSRRFPWGDE
;
A
#
# COMPACT_ATOMS: atom_id res chain seq x y z
N MET A 1 -17.25 -10.24 -8.62
CA MET A 1 -15.87 -10.49 -9.09
C MET A 1 -15.71 -11.94 -9.53
N THR A 2 -14.72 -12.24 -10.37
CA THR A 2 -14.44 -13.61 -10.83
C THR A 2 -13.71 -14.41 -9.74
N ASP A 3 -14.22 -15.60 -9.39
CA ASP A 3 -13.50 -16.54 -8.53
C ASP A 3 -12.39 -17.23 -9.34
N LEU A 4 -11.13 -16.98 -9.00
CA LEU A 4 -9.97 -17.53 -9.71
C LEU A 4 -9.88 -19.06 -9.58
N LEU A 5 -10.49 -19.66 -8.56
CA LEU A 5 -10.50 -21.11 -8.36
C LEU A 5 -11.42 -21.83 -9.33
N GLU A 6 -12.43 -21.14 -9.86
CA GLU A 6 -13.43 -21.70 -10.78
C GLU A 6 -13.07 -21.51 -12.26
N LEU A 7 -12.02 -20.75 -12.54
CA LEU A 7 -11.58 -20.47 -13.91
C LEU A 7 -10.85 -21.66 -14.54
N ASP A 8 -11.14 -21.90 -15.81
CA ASP A 8 -10.28 -22.74 -16.63
C ASP A 8 -8.94 -22.03 -16.92
N ALA A 9 -8.00 -22.77 -17.50
CA ALA A 9 -6.66 -22.27 -17.75
C ALA A 9 -6.61 -21.12 -18.77
N GLU A 10 -7.56 -21.02 -19.70
CA GLU A 10 -7.57 -19.95 -20.71
C GLU A 10 -8.10 -18.66 -20.09
N ALA A 11 -9.23 -18.72 -19.40
CA ALA A 11 -9.78 -17.58 -18.67
C ALA A 11 -8.83 -17.06 -17.58
N LEU A 12 -8.12 -17.96 -16.87
CA LEU A 12 -7.13 -17.56 -15.89
C LEU A 12 -5.95 -16.81 -16.54
N ARG A 13 -5.50 -17.23 -17.73
CA ARG A 13 -4.46 -16.51 -18.48
C ARG A 13 -4.91 -15.11 -18.87
N ASP A 14 -6.16 -14.95 -19.30
CA ASP A 14 -6.70 -13.63 -19.66
C ASP A 14 -6.74 -12.69 -18.45
N VAL A 15 -7.17 -13.20 -17.29
CA VAL A 15 -7.17 -12.44 -16.04
C VAL A 15 -5.74 -12.04 -15.66
N VAL A 16 -4.80 -12.99 -15.64
CA VAL A 16 -3.39 -12.72 -15.36
C VAL A 16 -2.83 -11.66 -16.30
N ALA A 17 -3.08 -11.79 -17.60
CA ALA A 17 -2.61 -10.84 -18.59
C ALA A 17 -3.19 -9.44 -18.36
N GLY A 18 -4.46 -9.32 -17.97
CA GLY A 18 -5.08 -8.05 -17.59
C GLY A 18 -4.47 -7.42 -16.34
N HIS A 19 -4.07 -8.22 -15.33
CA HIS A 19 -3.38 -7.72 -14.14
C HIS A 19 -1.96 -7.24 -14.44
N LEU A 20 -1.18 -8.01 -15.21
CA LEU A 20 0.16 -7.62 -15.62
C LEU A 20 0.15 -6.37 -16.50
N ARG A 21 -0.78 -6.25 -17.45
CA ARG A 21 -0.91 -5.05 -18.30
C ARG A 21 -1.22 -3.81 -17.46
N ARG A 22 -2.24 -3.88 -16.57
CA ARG A 22 -2.58 -2.75 -15.69
C ARG A 22 -1.43 -2.31 -14.79
N ALA A 23 -0.70 -3.27 -14.20
CA ALA A 23 0.45 -2.95 -13.37
C ALA A 23 1.54 -2.23 -14.20
N ARG A 24 1.82 -2.71 -15.42
CA ARG A 24 2.81 -2.06 -16.30
C ARG A 24 2.36 -0.72 -16.85
N GLU A 25 1.09 -0.55 -17.16
CA GLU A 25 0.54 0.75 -17.56
C GLU A 25 0.72 1.78 -16.44
N ARG A 26 0.49 1.37 -15.19
CA ARG A 26 0.70 2.22 -14.02
C ARG A 26 2.19 2.55 -13.81
N SER A 27 3.09 1.56 -13.80
CA SER A 27 4.53 1.81 -13.65
C SER A 27 5.09 2.67 -14.78
N THR A 28 4.59 2.48 -16.02
CA THR A 28 4.92 3.33 -17.17
C THR A 28 4.44 4.76 -16.92
N SER A 29 3.18 4.96 -16.51
CA SER A 29 2.65 6.31 -16.25
C SER A 29 3.41 7.08 -15.17
N LEU A 30 3.87 6.38 -14.12
CA LEU A 30 4.65 6.98 -13.04
C LEU A 30 6.08 7.33 -13.46
N THR A 31 6.65 6.62 -14.42
CA THR A 31 8.00 6.91 -14.93
C THR A 31 8.00 7.89 -16.10
N ASP A 32 6.92 7.95 -16.89
CA ASP A 32 6.75 8.90 -18.00
C ASP A 32 6.31 10.29 -17.57
N ALA A 33 5.87 10.45 -16.32
CA ALA A 33 5.51 11.75 -15.75
C ALA A 33 6.72 12.70 -15.58
N VAL A 34 7.94 12.17 -15.63
CA VAL A 34 9.19 12.91 -15.39
C VAL A 34 10.16 12.76 -16.56
N ASP A 35 11.11 13.68 -16.67
CA ASP A 35 12.23 13.54 -17.61
C ASP A 35 13.30 12.56 -17.11
N ASP A 36 14.27 12.25 -17.97
CA ASP A 36 15.35 11.32 -17.67
C ASP A 36 16.21 11.78 -16.47
N ASP A 37 16.41 13.09 -16.29
CA ASP A 37 17.17 13.66 -15.17
C ASP A 37 16.46 13.38 -13.83
N ASP A 38 15.14 13.57 -13.77
CA ASP A 38 14.33 13.26 -12.60
C ASP A 38 14.15 11.75 -12.40
N LEU A 39 14.18 10.94 -13.46
CA LEU A 39 14.07 9.48 -13.36
C LEU A 39 15.31 8.85 -12.70
N VAL A 40 16.50 9.40 -12.96
CA VAL A 40 17.77 8.93 -12.37
C VAL A 40 18.12 9.63 -11.05
N ARG A 41 17.46 10.75 -10.73
CA ARG A 41 17.70 11.49 -9.48
C ARG A 41 17.17 10.72 -8.26
N GLN A 42 17.94 10.77 -7.18
CA GLN A 42 17.43 10.44 -5.85
C GLN A 42 16.75 11.66 -5.23
N HIS A 43 15.42 11.64 -5.17
CA HIS A 43 14.63 12.73 -4.59
C HIS A 43 14.65 12.73 -3.06
N SER A 44 14.92 11.59 -2.44
CA SER A 44 15.08 11.44 -0.99
C SER A 44 15.96 10.22 -0.70
N THR A 45 16.80 10.30 0.34
CA THR A 45 17.64 9.16 0.78
C THR A 45 16.83 7.98 1.31
N LEU A 46 15.54 8.20 1.60
CA LEU A 46 14.58 7.15 1.95
C LEU A 46 14.10 6.34 0.74
N MET A 47 14.36 6.81 -0.48
CA MET A 47 13.80 6.31 -1.72
C MET A 47 14.91 5.96 -2.74
N SER A 48 14.60 5.04 -3.65
CA SER A 48 15.45 4.81 -4.83
C SER A 48 15.16 5.88 -5.88
N PRO A 49 16.08 6.11 -6.83
CA PRO A 49 15.73 6.68 -8.13
C PRO A 49 14.61 5.86 -8.80
N LEU A 50 13.69 6.52 -9.50
CA LEU A 50 12.57 5.84 -10.18
C LEU A 50 13.05 4.83 -11.22
N VAL A 51 14.19 5.09 -11.87
CA VAL A 51 14.82 4.13 -12.81
C VAL A 51 15.24 2.82 -12.13
N TRP A 52 15.63 2.89 -10.85
CA TRP A 52 15.99 1.68 -10.08
C TRP A 52 14.76 0.82 -9.85
N ASP A 53 13.64 1.42 -9.42
CA ASP A 53 12.38 0.70 -9.22
C ASP A 53 11.87 0.09 -10.53
N LEU A 54 11.94 0.82 -11.65
CA LEU A 54 11.57 0.31 -12.98
C LEU A 54 12.38 -0.93 -13.39
N ALA A 55 13.71 -0.87 -13.28
CA ALA A 55 14.56 -2.00 -13.65
C ALA A 55 14.45 -3.15 -12.64
N HIS A 56 14.25 -2.87 -11.35
CA HIS A 56 13.98 -3.87 -10.32
C HIS A 56 12.68 -4.63 -10.58
N ILE A 57 11.61 -3.96 -10.97
CA ILE A 57 10.35 -4.59 -11.40
C ILE A 57 10.62 -5.58 -12.53
N GLY A 58 11.34 -5.17 -13.57
CA GLY A 58 11.73 -6.05 -14.67
C GLY A 58 12.58 -7.23 -14.22
N ASN A 59 13.52 -7.02 -13.30
CA ASN A 59 14.41 -8.06 -12.81
C ASN A 59 13.68 -9.11 -11.97
N GLN A 60 12.78 -8.70 -11.08
CA GLN A 60 11.95 -9.63 -10.32
C GLN A 60 10.96 -10.38 -11.24
N GLU A 61 10.32 -9.68 -12.18
CA GLU A 61 9.44 -10.32 -13.16
C GLU A 61 10.18 -11.38 -13.99
N GLU A 62 11.42 -11.09 -14.42
CA GLU A 62 12.27 -12.04 -15.12
C GLU A 62 12.64 -13.24 -14.24
N LEU A 63 13.13 -13.00 -13.03
CA LEU A 63 13.58 -14.04 -12.10
C LEU A 63 12.47 -15.08 -11.86
N TRP A 64 11.27 -14.61 -11.55
CA TRP A 64 10.17 -15.49 -11.17
C TRP A 64 9.44 -16.08 -12.37
N LEU A 65 9.17 -15.29 -13.42
CA LEU A 65 8.31 -15.75 -14.51
C LEU A 65 9.08 -16.28 -15.69
N VAL A 66 10.17 -15.62 -16.10
CA VAL A 66 10.95 -16.07 -17.27
C VAL A 66 11.84 -17.25 -16.89
N ARG A 67 12.60 -17.12 -15.80
CA ARG A 67 13.59 -18.13 -15.39
C ARG A 67 12.93 -19.29 -14.65
N ASP A 68 12.25 -19.04 -13.53
CA ASP A 68 11.72 -20.13 -12.70
C ASP A 68 10.45 -20.78 -13.26
N VAL A 69 9.40 -20.00 -13.60
CA VAL A 69 8.19 -20.57 -14.22
C VAL A 69 8.45 -21.03 -15.64
N GLY A 70 9.13 -20.21 -16.45
CA GLY A 70 9.35 -20.48 -17.86
C GLY A 70 10.48 -21.45 -18.18
N GLY A 71 11.45 -21.63 -17.27
CA GLY A 71 12.68 -22.38 -17.56
C GLY A 71 13.47 -21.79 -18.72
N ARG A 72 13.33 -20.48 -19.00
CA ARG A 72 13.94 -19.80 -20.14
C ARG A 72 15.21 -19.05 -19.73
N GLU A 73 16.09 -18.88 -20.71
CA GLU A 73 17.30 -18.07 -20.54
C GLU A 73 16.95 -16.61 -20.15
N PRO A 74 17.72 -16.02 -19.22
CA PRO A 74 17.58 -14.62 -18.86
C PRO A 74 17.76 -13.71 -20.09
N VAL A 75 17.07 -12.57 -20.08
CA VAL A 75 17.41 -11.39 -20.88
C VAL A 75 18.75 -10.84 -20.40
N ARG A 76 18.92 -10.62 -19.09
CA ARG A 76 20.19 -10.15 -18.51
C ARG A 76 20.45 -10.68 -17.10
N HIS A 77 21.55 -11.39 -16.93
CA HIS A 77 22.03 -11.89 -15.63
C HIS A 77 23.11 -10.97 -15.02
N ASP A 78 23.76 -10.14 -15.83
CA ASP A 78 24.85 -9.25 -15.43
C ASP A 78 24.43 -8.13 -14.46
N ILE A 79 23.12 -7.98 -14.22
CA ILE A 79 22.55 -6.90 -13.39
C ILE A 79 21.77 -7.37 -12.17
N ASP A 80 21.70 -8.67 -11.90
CA ASP A 80 20.89 -9.20 -10.80
C ASP A 80 21.32 -8.60 -9.45
N GLU A 81 22.62 -8.48 -9.21
CA GLU A 81 23.15 -7.91 -7.95
C GLU A 81 22.78 -6.42 -7.79
N LEU A 82 22.74 -5.64 -8.88
CA LEU A 82 22.44 -4.20 -8.85
C LEU A 82 21.02 -3.90 -8.37
N TYR A 83 20.10 -4.82 -8.63
CA TYR A 83 18.68 -4.69 -8.30
C TYR A 83 18.26 -5.60 -7.14
N ASP A 84 19.21 -6.17 -6.40
CA ASP A 84 18.94 -6.85 -5.14
C ASP A 84 18.71 -5.81 -4.03
N ALA A 85 17.46 -5.72 -3.58
CA ALA A 85 17.05 -4.78 -2.54
C ALA A 85 17.72 -5.03 -1.17
N PHE A 86 18.18 -6.26 -0.89
CA PHE A 86 18.85 -6.62 0.36
C PHE A 86 20.33 -6.25 0.37
N GLN A 87 20.97 -6.18 -0.80
CA GLN A 87 22.39 -5.85 -0.92
C GLN A 87 22.65 -4.35 -0.92
N HIS A 88 21.71 -3.57 -1.45
CA HIS A 88 21.90 -2.14 -1.68
C HIS A 88 20.88 -1.29 -0.92
N PRO A 89 21.30 -0.66 0.20
CA PRO A 89 20.49 0.33 0.90
C PRO A 89 20.02 1.44 -0.05
N ARG A 90 18.79 1.94 0.16
CA ARG A 90 18.19 2.94 -0.74
C ARG A 90 19.06 4.18 -0.96
N ALA A 91 19.70 4.66 0.10
CA ALA A 91 20.59 5.82 0.06
C ALA A 91 21.76 5.65 -0.92
N ASP A 92 22.25 4.41 -1.11
CA ASP A 92 23.49 4.12 -1.84
C ASP A 92 23.24 3.78 -3.31
N ARG A 93 21.99 3.48 -3.68
CA ARG A 93 21.59 3.07 -5.05
C ARG A 93 22.03 4.03 -6.16
N PRO A 94 22.05 5.37 -5.99
CA PRO A 94 22.49 6.28 -7.05
C PRO A 94 23.97 6.14 -7.42
N ALA A 95 24.80 5.55 -6.56
CA ALA A 95 26.22 5.32 -6.84
C ALA A 95 26.49 4.05 -7.67
N LEU A 96 25.46 3.21 -7.87
CA LEU A 96 25.57 1.98 -8.64
C LEU A 96 25.62 2.29 -10.15
N PRO A 97 26.25 1.43 -10.97
CA PRO A 97 26.21 1.53 -12.43
C PRO A 97 24.84 1.05 -12.96
N LEU A 98 23.79 1.79 -12.63
CA LEU A 98 22.41 1.46 -13.01
C LEU A 98 22.21 1.52 -14.53
N LEU A 99 21.17 0.84 -14.99
CA LEU A 99 20.70 1.03 -16.36
C LEU A 99 20.25 2.48 -16.57
N GLY A 100 20.60 3.04 -17.73
CA GLY A 100 19.99 4.29 -18.18
C GLY A 100 18.49 4.12 -18.46
N PRO A 101 17.71 5.21 -18.50
CA PRO A 101 16.25 5.17 -18.73
C PRO A 101 15.85 4.33 -19.96
N ALA A 102 16.48 4.57 -21.11
CA ALA A 102 16.18 3.84 -22.34
C ALA A 102 16.51 2.33 -22.23
N GLU A 103 17.62 1.99 -21.58
CA GLU A 103 18.04 0.60 -21.38
C GLU A 103 17.11 -0.13 -20.41
N ALA A 104 16.71 0.52 -19.31
CA ALA A 104 15.75 -0.01 -18.34
C ALA A 104 14.40 -0.29 -19.01
N ARG A 105 13.87 0.67 -19.77
CA ARG A 105 12.61 0.50 -20.53
C ARG A 105 12.72 -0.63 -21.56
N GLY A 106 13.84 -0.70 -22.29
CA GLY A 106 14.11 -1.78 -23.24
C GLY A 106 14.13 -3.15 -22.58
N TYR A 107 14.89 -3.29 -21.49
CA TYR A 107 14.96 -4.52 -20.69
C TYR A 107 13.59 -4.96 -20.17
N VAL A 108 12.88 -4.06 -19.49
CA VAL A 108 11.56 -4.32 -18.90
C VAL A 108 10.51 -4.69 -19.96
N LYS A 109 10.59 -4.10 -21.16
CA LYS A 109 9.75 -4.48 -22.30
C LYS A 109 10.09 -5.90 -22.77
N THR A 110 11.36 -6.22 -23.00
CA THR A 110 11.77 -7.55 -23.47
C THR A 110 11.42 -8.64 -22.46
N VAL A 111 11.57 -8.38 -21.16
CA VAL A 111 11.12 -9.30 -20.10
C VAL A 111 9.62 -9.55 -20.22
N ARG A 112 8.80 -8.50 -20.35
CA ARG A 112 7.34 -8.64 -20.44
C ARG A 112 6.90 -9.42 -21.68
N ASP A 113 7.53 -9.18 -22.82
CA ASP A 113 7.28 -9.94 -24.04
C ASP A 113 7.56 -11.44 -23.79
N LYS A 114 8.71 -11.77 -23.15
CA LYS A 114 9.02 -13.16 -22.76
C LYS A 114 8.02 -13.75 -21.76
N VAL A 115 7.51 -12.95 -20.82
CA VAL A 115 6.52 -13.38 -19.83
C VAL A 115 5.21 -13.75 -20.49
N PHE A 116 4.76 -13.01 -21.51
CA PHE A 116 3.54 -13.38 -22.23
C PHE A 116 3.71 -14.71 -22.99
N ASP A 117 4.87 -14.97 -23.62
CA ASP A 117 5.14 -16.29 -24.20
C ASP A 117 5.08 -17.42 -23.14
N VAL A 118 5.57 -17.15 -21.92
CA VAL A 118 5.54 -18.12 -20.82
C VAL A 118 4.10 -18.34 -20.35
N LEU A 119 3.30 -17.27 -20.22
CA LEU A 119 1.92 -17.33 -19.78
C LEU A 119 1.06 -18.23 -20.69
N GLU A 120 1.27 -18.16 -22.01
CA GLU A 120 0.57 -19.02 -22.99
C GLU A 120 0.77 -20.52 -22.72
N ARG A 121 1.93 -20.90 -22.17
CA ARG A 121 2.36 -22.31 -22.07
C ARG A 121 2.44 -22.83 -20.64
N ALA A 122 2.43 -21.96 -19.64
CA ALA A 122 2.62 -22.34 -18.25
C ALA A 122 1.51 -23.32 -17.80
N PRO A 123 1.88 -24.40 -17.07
CA PRO A 123 0.89 -25.31 -16.51
C PRO A 123 0.24 -24.62 -15.30
N MET A 124 -1.02 -24.18 -15.41
CA MET A 124 -1.78 -23.48 -14.36
C MET A 124 -2.08 -24.33 -13.10
N THR A 125 -1.45 -25.49 -12.99
CA THR A 125 -1.59 -26.49 -11.91
C THR A 125 -0.24 -27.15 -11.64
N GLY A 126 -0.14 -27.88 -10.53
CA GLY A 126 0.96 -28.79 -10.24
C GLY A 126 1.86 -28.29 -9.12
N ARG A 127 2.85 -27.43 -9.43
CA ARG A 127 3.73 -26.87 -8.40
C ARG A 127 3.15 -25.58 -7.82
N ARG A 128 3.47 -25.27 -6.57
CA ARG A 128 2.93 -24.10 -5.84
C ARG A 128 3.02 -22.78 -6.59
N LEU A 129 4.10 -22.55 -7.36
CA LEU A 129 4.30 -21.31 -8.10
C LEU A 129 3.42 -21.18 -9.34
N THR A 130 2.92 -22.29 -9.89
CA THR A 130 2.08 -22.28 -11.11
C THR A 130 0.62 -22.62 -10.84
N GLU A 131 0.33 -23.26 -9.70
CA GLU A 131 -1.02 -23.48 -9.18
C GLU A 131 -1.80 -22.16 -9.15
N HIS A 132 -2.94 -22.11 -9.85
CA HIS A 132 -3.79 -20.92 -9.99
C HIS A 132 -3.01 -19.65 -10.40
N ALA A 133 -1.95 -19.83 -11.19
CA ALA A 133 -1.07 -18.76 -11.64
C ALA A 133 -0.45 -17.92 -10.49
N PHE A 134 -0.20 -18.53 -9.32
CA PHE A 134 0.27 -17.82 -8.12
C PHE A 134 1.45 -16.88 -8.40
N ALA A 135 2.52 -17.36 -9.06
CA ALA A 135 3.70 -16.53 -9.33
C ALA A 135 3.37 -15.31 -10.20
N PHE A 136 2.45 -15.43 -11.16
CA PHE A 136 2.04 -14.29 -11.98
C PHE A 136 1.24 -13.27 -11.18
N GLY A 137 0.33 -13.74 -10.32
CA GLY A 137 -0.41 -12.88 -9.39
C GLY A 137 0.51 -12.18 -8.38
N MET A 138 1.51 -12.90 -7.88
CA MET A 138 2.55 -12.37 -6.99
C MET A 138 3.36 -11.27 -7.68
N ILE A 139 3.76 -11.47 -8.94
CA ILE A 139 4.52 -10.45 -9.69
C ILE A 139 3.67 -9.23 -10.06
N ALA A 140 2.39 -9.43 -10.40
CA ALA A 140 1.48 -8.30 -10.60
C ALA A 140 1.33 -7.46 -9.30
N GLN A 141 1.29 -8.11 -8.13
CA GLN A 141 1.25 -7.43 -6.84
C GLN A 141 2.59 -6.77 -6.48
N HIS A 142 3.72 -7.41 -6.79
CA HIS A 142 5.06 -6.83 -6.60
C HIS A 142 5.21 -5.51 -7.38
N GLU A 143 4.82 -5.49 -8.66
CA GLU A 143 4.84 -4.27 -9.47
C GLU A 143 3.93 -3.19 -8.86
N GLN A 144 2.72 -3.54 -8.39
CA GLN A 144 1.83 -2.58 -7.73
C GLN A 144 2.37 -2.03 -6.39
N GLN A 145 3.12 -2.82 -5.63
CA GLN A 145 3.81 -2.35 -4.42
C GLN A 145 4.94 -1.37 -4.76
N HIS A 146 5.67 -1.62 -5.86
CA HIS A 146 6.66 -0.66 -6.36
C HIS A 146 6.01 0.58 -6.96
N ASP A 147 4.81 0.50 -7.56
CA ASP A 147 4.06 1.68 -8.00
C ASP A 147 3.71 2.59 -6.81
N GLU A 148 3.29 2.02 -5.67
CA GLU A 148 3.06 2.79 -4.45
C GLU A 148 4.38 3.38 -3.89
N THR A 149 5.47 2.62 -3.98
CA THR A 149 6.82 3.12 -3.63
C THR A 149 7.22 4.30 -4.52
N MET A 150 6.99 4.22 -5.84
CA MET A 150 7.25 5.31 -6.78
C MET A 150 6.35 6.53 -6.51
N LEU A 151 5.09 6.33 -6.12
CA LEU A 151 4.22 7.42 -5.67
C LEU A 151 4.78 8.11 -4.42
N ALA A 152 5.32 7.37 -3.45
CA ALA A 152 5.98 7.98 -2.31
C ALA A 152 7.23 8.79 -2.74
N THR A 153 7.99 8.34 -3.75
CA THR A 153 9.07 9.13 -4.36
C THR A 153 8.54 10.42 -4.99
N HIS A 154 7.45 10.36 -5.76
CA HIS A 154 6.81 11.54 -6.36
C HIS A 154 6.26 12.52 -5.32
N GLN A 155 5.77 12.03 -4.19
CA GLN A 155 5.33 12.88 -3.07
C GLN A 155 6.50 13.58 -2.38
N LEU A 156 7.68 12.95 -2.33
CA LEU A 156 8.91 13.50 -1.75
C LEU A 156 9.73 14.36 -2.72
N ARG A 157 9.41 14.31 -4.02
CA ARG A 157 10.10 15.08 -5.05
C ARG A 157 9.87 16.58 -4.85
N ASP A 158 10.96 17.33 -4.83
CA ASP A 158 10.94 18.79 -4.94
C ASP A 158 10.75 19.23 -6.39
N GLY A 159 9.95 20.27 -6.61
CA GLY A 159 9.75 20.89 -7.92
C GLY A 159 8.28 21.04 -8.29
N ALA A 160 8.05 21.43 -9.55
CA ALA A 160 6.70 21.60 -10.08
C ALA A 160 5.95 20.25 -10.09
N PRO A 161 4.63 20.23 -9.85
CA PRO A 161 3.81 19.02 -9.96
C PRO A 161 3.97 18.36 -11.32
N VAL A 162 4.09 17.04 -11.32
CA VAL A 162 4.22 16.21 -12.54
C VAL A 162 3.11 15.15 -12.67
N LEU A 163 2.41 14.88 -11.56
CA LEU A 163 1.28 13.96 -11.54
C LEU A 163 -0.03 14.74 -11.56
N HIS A 164 -0.92 14.32 -12.45
CA HIS A 164 -2.28 14.82 -12.55
C HIS A 164 -3.23 13.64 -12.53
N ALA A 165 -4.13 13.62 -11.55
CA ALA A 165 -5.26 12.70 -11.53
C ALA A 165 -6.54 13.53 -11.59
N PRO A 166 -7.59 13.04 -12.26
CA PRO A 166 -8.90 13.65 -12.13
C PRO A 166 -9.33 13.62 -10.65
N ASP A 167 -10.15 14.59 -10.25
CA ASP A 167 -10.76 14.55 -8.92
C ASP A 167 -11.50 13.22 -8.74
N PRO A 168 -11.40 12.60 -7.55
CA PRO A 168 -12.17 11.39 -7.28
C PRO A 168 -13.65 11.71 -7.50
N PRO A 169 -14.44 10.76 -8.04
CA PRO A 169 -15.87 10.97 -8.18
C PRO A 169 -16.44 11.42 -6.84
N ALA A 170 -17.30 12.45 -6.87
CA ALA A 170 -17.94 12.97 -5.69
C ALA A 170 -18.52 11.80 -4.89
N ARG A 171 -18.24 11.75 -3.57
CA ARG A 171 -18.67 10.66 -2.70
C ARG A 171 -20.13 10.37 -3.03
N LEU A 172 -20.40 9.17 -3.54
CA LEU A 172 -21.77 8.71 -3.69
C LEU A 172 -22.35 8.84 -2.28
N SER A 173 -23.30 9.75 -2.10
CA SER A 173 -24.19 9.74 -0.95
C SER A 173 -25.00 8.47 -1.10
N GLY A 174 -24.40 7.34 -0.73
CA GLY A 174 -25.09 6.06 -0.73
C GLY A 174 -26.34 6.21 0.14
N PRO A 175 -27.41 5.44 -0.14
CA PRO A 175 -28.59 5.48 0.71
C PRO A 175 -28.12 5.19 2.12
N ALA A 176 -28.32 6.16 3.03
CA ALA A 176 -28.17 5.93 4.45
C ALA A 176 -28.84 4.59 4.73
N HIS A 177 -28.07 3.58 5.16
CA HIS A 177 -28.66 2.32 5.57
C HIS A 177 -29.62 2.68 6.71
N SER A 178 -30.89 2.77 6.36
CA SER A 178 -32.02 3.15 7.20
C SER A 178 -32.41 1.98 8.12
N THR A 179 -31.40 1.31 8.66
CA THR A 179 -31.55 0.54 9.88
C THR A 179 -31.40 1.52 11.05
N PRO A 180 -32.47 1.79 11.81
CA PRO A 180 -32.35 2.61 13.00
C PRO A 180 -31.28 1.97 13.90
N PRO A 181 -30.34 2.76 14.45
CA PRO A 181 -29.38 2.24 15.40
C PRO A 181 -30.14 1.60 16.56
N PRO A 182 -29.70 0.42 17.06
CA PRO A 182 -30.26 -0.12 18.30
C PRO A 182 -30.09 0.94 19.40
N GLU A 183 -31.10 1.08 20.24
CA GLU A 183 -31.23 2.11 21.29
C GLU A 183 -29.95 2.34 22.13
N PRO A 184 -29.77 3.57 22.65
CA PRO A 184 -28.50 4.00 23.23
C PRO A 184 -28.24 3.29 24.56
N ARG A 185 -27.35 2.30 24.51
CA ARG A 185 -26.49 1.96 25.65
C ARG A 185 -25.11 2.52 25.37
N SER A 186 -24.85 3.72 25.90
CA SER A 186 -23.52 4.31 26.09
C SER A 186 -22.51 4.14 24.93
N ARG A 187 -22.91 4.42 23.68
CA ARG A 187 -21.97 4.42 22.55
C ARG A 187 -21.26 5.78 22.47
N PRO A 188 -19.92 5.82 22.44
CA PRO A 188 -19.21 7.02 21.98
C PRO A 188 -19.62 7.34 20.53
N ALA A 189 -19.84 8.61 20.21
CA ALA A 189 -20.21 9.02 18.86
C ALA A 189 -19.08 8.66 17.87
N GLY A 190 -19.43 8.08 16.71
CA GLY A 190 -18.46 7.73 15.67
C GLY A 190 -17.77 6.38 15.83
N GLU A 191 -18.09 5.60 16.86
CA GLU A 191 -17.52 4.26 17.08
C GLU A 191 -18.54 3.14 16.87
N VAL A 192 -18.05 1.98 16.42
CA VAL A 192 -18.82 0.75 16.31
C VAL A 192 -18.24 -0.34 17.23
N LEU A 193 -19.14 -1.07 17.89
CA LEU A 193 -18.77 -2.22 18.73
C LEU A 193 -18.40 -3.41 17.84
N VAL A 194 -17.21 -3.97 18.06
CA VAL A 194 -16.81 -5.29 17.59
C VAL A 194 -16.98 -6.27 18.75
N PRO A 195 -17.95 -7.20 18.70
CA PRO A 195 -18.21 -8.13 19.79
C PRO A 195 -17.02 -9.04 20.11
N ALA A 196 -16.90 -9.45 21.37
CA ALA A 196 -15.92 -10.45 21.80
C ALA A 196 -16.15 -11.80 21.10
N GLY A 197 -15.09 -12.59 20.95
CA GLY A 197 -15.18 -13.99 20.52
C GLY A 197 -14.16 -14.37 19.45
N PRO A 198 -14.14 -15.64 19.05
CA PRO A 198 -13.26 -16.12 18.01
C PRO A 198 -13.68 -15.58 16.64
N PHE A 199 -12.71 -15.40 15.74
CA PHE A 199 -12.94 -15.22 14.31
C PHE A 199 -11.82 -15.91 13.52
N THR A 200 -12.05 -16.14 12.23
CA THR A 200 -11.01 -16.67 11.32
C THR A 200 -10.19 -15.50 10.77
N MET A 201 -8.92 -15.43 11.18
CA MET A 201 -7.91 -14.48 10.72
C MET A 201 -7.12 -15.08 9.55
N GLY A 202 -6.72 -14.24 8.59
CA GLY A 202 -5.98 -14.64 7.40
C GLY A 202 -6.86 -15.34 6.35
N THR A 203 -6.20 -16.05 5.43
CA THR A 203 -6.89 -16.80 4.36
C THR A 203 -6.13 -18.09 3.98
N SER A 204 -6.87 -19.06 3.45
CA SER A 204 -6.33 -20.27 2.82
C SER A 204 -6.97 -20.57 1.46
N THR A 205 -7.85 -19.68 0.99
CA THR A 205 -8.66 -19.87 -0.22
C THR A 205 -8.38 -18.80 -1.27
N GLU A 206 -7.78 -17.66 -0.90
CA GLU A 206 -7.40 -16.63 -1.87
C GLU A 206 -6.13 -17.05 -2.64
N PRO A 207 -6.23 -17.34 -3.95
CA PRO A 207 -5.13 -17.98 -4.68
C PRO A 207 -3.87 -17.14 -4.73
N TRP A 208 -4.01 -15.81 -4.73
CA TRP A 208 -2.92 -14.84 -4.82
C TRP A 208 -2.57 -14.15 -3.51
N ALA A 209 -3.16 -14.56 -2.38
CA ALA A 209 -2.72 -14.06 -1.06
C ALA A 209 -1.24 -14.36 -0.83
N LEU A 210 -0.52 -13.40 -0.24
CA LEU A 210 0.90 -13.56 0.06
C LEU A 210 1.10 -14.58 1.19
N ASP A 211 2.34 -15.01 1.38
CA ASP A 211 2.70 -16.03 2.36
C ASP A 211 2.35 -15.61 3.80
N ASN A 212 2.56 -14.34 4.14
CA ASN A 212 2.29 -13.74 5.44
C ASN A 212 0.79 -13.59 5.79
N GLU A 213 -0.11 -13.75 4.81
CA GLU A 213 -1.57 -13.74 5.00
C GLU A 213 -2.14 -15.15 5.31
N ARG A 214 -1.28 -16.18 5.28
CA ARG A 214 -1.64 -17.59 5.36
C ARG A 214 -1.01 -18.25 6.61
N PRO A 215 -1.61 -19.35 7.13
CA PRO A 215 -2.93 -19.88 6.79
C PRO A 215 -4.07 -19.19 7.57
N ALA A 216 -5.31 -19.47 7.17
CA ALA A 216 -6.48 -19.13 7.96
C ALA A 216 -6.45 -19.87 9.31
N HIS A 217 -6.65 -19.14 10.41
CA HIS A 217 -6.63 -19.69 11.76
C HIS A 217 -7.56 -18.93 12.70
N ASN A 218 -7.98 -19.57 13.80
CA ASN A 218 -8.87 -18.94 14.77
C ASN A 218 -8.11 -18.09 15.77
N VAL A 219 -8.61 -16.87 16.03
CA VAL A 219 -8.08 -15.95 17.02
C VAL A 219 -9.21 -15.43 17.91
N ASP A 220 -9.07 -15.56 19.23
CA ASP A 220 -10.00 -14.98 20.20
C ASP A 220 -9.68 -13.49 20.43
N VAL A 221 -10.63 -12.62 20.10
CA VAL A 221 -10.48 -11.17 20.26
C VAL A 221 -11.52 -10.66 21.27
N PRO A 222 -11.13 -9.92 22.33
CA PRO A 222 -12.06 -9.33 23.29
C PRO A 222 -12.97 -8.29 22.61
N ALA A 223 -14.05 -7.89 23.27
CA ALA A 223 -14.89 -6.81 22.75
C ALA A 223 -14.13 -5.48 22.78
N PHE A 224 -14.28 -4.68 21.72
CA PHE A 224 -13.71 -3.33 21.65
C PHE A 224 -14.54 -2.44 20.73
N PHE A 225 -14.34 -1.13 20.86
CA PHE A 225 -14.86 -0.14 19.92
C PHE A 225 -13.76 0.26 18.93
N ILE A 226 -14.16 0.52 17.69
CA ILE A 226 -13.29 1.10 16.66
C ILE A 226 -14.02 2.24 15.96
N ASP A 227 -13.28 3.28 15.60
CA ASP A 227 -13.83 4.41 14.84
C ASP A 227 -14.30 3.95 13.45
N VAL A 228 -15.46 4.46 13.00
CA VAL A 228 -16.03 4.12 11.68
C VAL A 228 -15.29 4.79 10.52
N THR A 229 -14.47 5.81 10.80
CA THR A 229 -13.62 6.51 9.86
C THR A 229 -12.23 6.76 10.45
N PRO A 230 -11.19 6.91 9.63
CA PRO A 230 -9.88 7.38 10.11
C PRO A 230 -9.97 8.74 10.80
N VAL A 231 -8.96 9.04 11.63
CA VAL A 231 -8.77 10.36 12.25
C VAL A 231 -8.64 11.43 11.17
N THR A 232 -9.38 12.53 11.30
CA THR A 232 -9.41 13.62 10.32
C THR A 232 -8.32 14.65 10.58
N ASN A 233 -7.99 15.46 9.56
CA ASN A 233 -7.08 16.60 9.71
C ASN A 233 -7.57 17.61 10.75
N ALA A 234 -8.88 17.85 10.85
CA ALA A 234 -9.45 18.73 11.86
C ALA A 234 -9.18 18.22 13.28
N ALA A 235 -9.47 16.94 13.55
CA ALA A 235 -9.23 16.34 14.85
C ALA A 235 -7.73 16.32 15.19
N TYR A 236 -6.87 16.09 14.20
CA TYR A 236 -5.42 16.12 14.40
C TYR A 236 -4.88 17.53 14.70
N ARG A 237 -5.51 18.58 14.16
CA ARG A 237 -5.17 19.97 14.53
C ARG A 237 -5.52 20.28 15.98
N GLU A 238 -6.60 19.72 16.51
CA GLU A 238 -6.93 19.86 17.94
C GLU A 238 -5.84 19.24 18.81
N PHE A 239 -5.35 18.05 18.45
CA PHE A 239 -4.19 17.42 19.11
C PHE A 239 -2.94 18.31 19.07
N ILE A 240 -2.60 18.90 17.91
CA ILE A 240 -1.47 19.82 17.79
C ILE A 240 -1.68 21.06 18.68
N ALA A 241 -2.87 21.66 18.62
CA ALA A 241 -3.20 22.89 19.35
C ALA A 241 -3.20 22.70 20.88
N ASP A 242 -3.58 21.51 21.36
CA ASP A 242 -3.55 21.13 22.78
C ASP A 242 -2.15 20.69 23.26
N GLY A 243 -1.10 20.98 22.50
CA GLY A 243 0.28 20.68 22.88
C GLY A 243 0.69 19.22 22.65
N GLY A 244 0.04 18.52 21.71
CA GLY A 244 0.32 17.11 21.41
C GLY A 244 1.79 16.79 21.13
N TYR A 245 2.54 17.72 20.52
CA TYR A 245 3.98 17.59 20.23
C TYR A 245 4.90 18.19 21.30
N THR A 246 4.35 18.82 22.34
CA THR A 246 5.12 19.46 23.42
C THR A 246 4.91 18.79 24.77
N ASP A 247 3.87 17.97 24.93
CA ASP A 247 3.56 17.24 26.15
C ASP A 247 4.03 15.78 26.08
N PRO A 248 5.11 15.39 26.79
CA PRO A 248 5.67 14.04 26.75
C PRO A 248 4.72 12.96 27.30
N ARG A 249 3.66 13.32 28.06
CA ARG A 249 2.77 12.32 28.68
C ARG A 249 2.00 11.48 27.65
N TRP A 250 1.82 12.00 26.44
CA TRP A 250 1.15 11.29 25.35
C TRP A 250 2.04 10.27 24.66
N TRP A 251 3.36 10.36 24.84
CA TRP A 251 4.31 9.60 24.05
C TRP A 251 4.83 8.38 24.81
N SER A 252 5.24 7.34 24.08
CA SER A 252 6.17 6.37 24.64
C SER A 252 7.56 7.00 24.74
N ALA A 253 8.44 6.45 25.59
CA ALA A 253 9.81 6.97 25.71
C ALA A 253 10.56 6.96 24.36
N ALA A 254 10.41 5.87 23.58
CA ALA A 254 10.97 5.76 22.24
C ALA A 254 10.35 6.78 21.27
N GLY A 255 9.02 6.97 21.31
CA GLY A 255 8.34 7.94 20.47
C GLY A 255 8.74 9.38 20.77
N TRP A 256 8.83 9.74 22.05
CA TRP A 256 9.28 11.07 22.47
C TRP A 256 10.72 11.34 22.02
N ALA A 257 11.63 10.39 22.25
CA ALA A 257 13.01 10.50 21.79
C ALA A 257 13.09 10.65 20.25
N HIS A 258 12.25 9.91 19.52
CA HIS A 258 12.18 9.97 18.06
C HIS A 258 11.75 11.35 17.56
N ILE A 259 10.59 11.87 17.99
CA ILE A 259 10.10 13.17 17.49
C ILE A 259 11.01 14.33 17.89
N ARG A 260 11.66 14.25 19.05
CA ARG A 260 12.67 15.24 19.48
C ARG A 260 13.92 15.20 18.61
N LYS A 261 14.42 14.00 18.29
CA LYS A 261 15.60 13.83 17.42
C LYS A 261 15.31 14.28 15.99
N ALA A 262 14.12 13.98 15.47
CA ALA A 262 13.71 14.32 14.11
C ALA A 262 13.07 15.71 13.99
N ASN A 263 12.91 16.45 15.10
CA ASN A 263 12.26 17.76 15.16
C ASN A 263 10.86 17.79 14.50
N ILE A 264 10.06 16.76 14.75
CA ILE A 264 8.71 16.62 14.20
C ILE A 264 7.73 17.41 15.07
N LEU A 265 6.96 18.31 14.46
CA LEU A 265 6.00 19.20 15.14
C LEU A 265 4.58 19.14 14.55
N ALA A 266 4.42 18.45 13.42
CA ALA A 266 3.19 18.26 12.67
C ALA A 266 3.38 17.08 11.70
N PRO A 267 2.31 16.52 11.09
CA PRO A 267 2.42 15.52 10.05
C PRO A 267 3.31 16.00 8.89
N GLN A 268 3.98 15.06 8.21
CA GLN A 268 4.88 15.43 7.12
C GLN A 268 4.13 16.21 6.03
N PHE A 269 4.83 17.18 5.42
CA PHE A 269 4.33 18.12 4.42
C PHE A 269 3.37 19.20 4.91
N TRP A 270 2.99 19.19 6.18
CA TRP A 270 2.22 20.30 6.76
C TRP A 270 3.12 21.51 6.99
N GLN A 271 2.61 22.67 6.62
CA GLN A 271 3.24 23.95 6.84
C GLN A 271 2.19 24.99 7.24
N THR A 272 2.61 26.07 7.87
CA THR A 272 1.74 27.20 8.16
C THR A 272 2.28 28.47 7.50
N ASP A 273 1.37 29.27 6.94
CA ASP A 273 1.67 30.63 6.46
C ASP A 273 1.47 31.69 7.55
N GLY A 274 1.26 31.28 8.80
CA GLY A 274 0.94 32.13 9.95
C GLY A 274 -0.56 32.31 10.21
N ASN A 275 -1.42 32.03 9.21
CA ASN A 275 -2.87 32.15 9.34
C ASN A 275 -3.61 30.83 9.16
N ARG A 276 -3.09 29.93 8.31
CA ARG A 276 -3.73 28.65 7.96
C ARG A 276 -2.70 27.54 7.89
N TRP A 277 -3.19 26.31 8.03
CA TRP A 277 -2.42 25.12 7.70
C TRP A 277 -2.55 24.83 6.20
N LEU A 278 -1.43 24.57 5.56
CA LEU A 278 -1.28 24.15 4.17
C LEU A 278 -0.54 22.81 4.14
N ARG A 279 -0.72 22.04 3.07
CA ARG A 279 0.13 20.88 2.78
C ARG A 279 0.70 20.96 1.38
N THR A 280 1.86 20.35 1.19
CA THR A 280 2.39 20.05 -0.14
C THR A 280 2.05 18.61 -0.51
N ARG A 281 1.20 18.41 -1.51
CA ARG A 281 0.80 17.09 -2.02
C ARG A 281 1.21 16.97 -3.48
N PHE A 282 2.16 16.08 -3.78
CA PHE A 282 2.76 15.89 -5.11
C PHE A 282 3.22 17.22 -5.76
N GLY A 283 3.89 18.08 -4.98
CA GLY A 283 4.35 19.40 -5.41
C GLY A 283 3.27 20.51 -5.41
N VAL A 284 2.00 20.17 -5.19
CA VAL A 284 0.91 21.15 -5.11
C VAL A 284 0.75 21.63 -3.67
N VAL A 285 0.89 22.95 -3.46
CA VAL A 285 0.58 23.57 -2.17
C VAL A 285 -0.90 23.91 -2.10
N GLU A 286 -1.61 23.31 -1.15
CA GLU A 286 -3.06 23.47 -0.99
C GLU A 286 -3.47 23.63 0.49
N PRO A 287 -4.61 24.28 0.79
CA PRO A 287 -5.20 24.24 2.12
C PRO A 287 -5.52 22.80 2.54
N ILE A 288 -5.36 22.49 3.83
CA ILE A 288 -5.62 21.14 4.34
C ILE A 288 -7.12 20.93 4.57
N PRO A 289 -7.80 20.03 3.84
CA PRO A 289 -9.23 19.79 4.01
C PRO A 289 -9.53 19.11 5.35
N ASP A 290 -10.53 19.64 6.08
CA ASP A 290 -10.85 19.25 7.45
C ASP A 290 -11.25 17.79 7.61
N ASP A 291 -12.08 17.30 6.68
CA ASP A 291 -12.74 15.98 6.74
C ASP A 291 -11.93 14.85 6.08
N GLU A 292 -10.75 15.16 5.54
CA GLU A 292 -9.84 14.14 5.02
C GLU A 292 -9.10 13.43 6.15
N PRO A 293 -8.79 12.13 6.00
CA PRO A 293 -7.88 11.43 6.90
C PRO A 293 -6.55 12.17 7.03
N VAL A 294 -6.02 12.24 8.26
CA VAL A 294 -4.63 12.66 8.46
C VAL A 294 -3.69 11.62 7.85
N LEU A 295 -2.73 12.09 7.06
CA LEU A 295 -1.75 11.27 6.36
C LEU A 295 -0.32 11.67 6.76
N HIS A 296 0.63 10.80 6.45
CA HIS A 296 2.07 11.02 6.68
C HIS A 296 2.45 11.30 8.15
N VAL A 297 1.79 10.59 9.07
CA VAL A 297 2.18 10.47 10.48
C VAL A 297 2.89 9.14 10.70
N CYS A 298 3.92 9.13 11.54
CA CYS A 298 4.59 7.89 11.93
C CYS A 298 3.77 7.11 12.98
N PHE A 299 4.18 5.87 13.26
CA PHE A 299 3.56 5.04 14.29
C PHE A 299 3.51 5.72 15.67
N PHE A 300 4.57 6.45 16.04
CA PHE A 300 4.64 7.13 17.34
C PHE A 300 3.64 8.29 17.44
N GLU A 301 3.46 9.06 16.36
CA GLU A 301 2.46 10.11 16.25
C GLU A 301 1.04 9.55 16.36
N ALA A 302 0.74 8.48 15.62
CA ALA A 302 -0.56 7.81 15.69
C ALA A 302 -0.87 7.28 17.10
N GLN A 303 0.12 6.69 17.77
CA GLN A 303 -0.01 6.21 19.15
C GLN A 303 -0.22 7.36 20.13
N ALA A 304 0.51 8.47 19.99
CA ALA A 304 0.38 9.63 20.86
C ALA A 304 -0.98 10.31 20.71
N TYR A 305 -1.44 10.50 19.47
CA TYR A 305 -2.79 10.99 19.18
C TYR A 305 -3.85 10.11 19.84
N ALA A 306 -3.75 8.79 19.66
CA ALA A 306 -4.72 7.86 20.24
C ALA A 306 -4.78 7.99 21.77
N ARG A 307 -3.64 8.12 22.44
CA ARG A 307 -3.57 8.31 23.91
C ARG A 307 -4.16 9.65 24.35
N TRP A 308 -3.85 10.73 23.63
CA TRP A 308 -4.43 12.05 23.87
C TRP A 308 -5.96 12.03 23.76
N ALA A 309 -6.48 11.33 22.74
CA ALA A 309 -7.90 11.14 22.53
C ALA A 309 -8.57 10.17 23.54
N GLY A 310 -7.83 9.63 24.52
CA GLY A 310 -8.35 8.64 25.47
C GLY A 310 -8.59 7.25 24.87
N LYS A 311 -7.96 6.95 23.73
CA LYS A 311 -8.10 5.73 22.93
C LYS A 311 -6.77 4.97 22.83
N ARG A 312 -6.73 3.98 21.95
CA ARG A 312 -5.55 3.19 21.58
C ARG A 312 -5.61 2.77 20.12
N LEU A 313 -4.47 2.41 19.54
CA LEU A 313 -4.44 1.77 18.23
C LEU A 313 -5.06 0.35 18.30
N PRO A 314 -5.71 -0.11 17.22
CA PRO A 314 -6.14 -1.51 17.12
C PRO A 314 -4.90 -2.42 16.97
N THR A 315 -5.03 -3.66 17.41
CA THR A 315 -4.11 -4.73 16.96
C THR A 315 -4.49 -5.13 15.54
N GLU A 316 -3.59 -5.77 14.79
CA GLU A 316 -3.91 -6.29 13.45
C GLU A 316 -5.10 -7.26 13.48
N ALA A 317 -5.16 -8.17 14.45
CA ALA A 317 -6.28 -9.10 14.61
C ALA A 317 -7.59 -8.38 14.94
N GLY A 318 -7.52 -7.30 15.73
CA GLY A 318 -8.69 -6.45 15.99
C GLY A 318 -9.15 -5.75 14.72
N TRP A 319 -8.22 -5.17 13.96
CA TRP A 319 -8.54 -4.48 12.71
C TRP A 319 -9.13 -5.44 11.66
N GLU A 320 -8.54 -6.63 11.46
CA GLU A 320 -9.05 -7.61 10.50
C GLU A 320 -10.43 -8.14 10.91
N LYS A 321 -10.65 -8.41 12.21
CA LYS A 321 -11.97 -8.80 12.71
C LYS A 321 -13.01 -7.70 12.44
N ALA A 322 -12.67 -6.44 12.71
CA ALA A 322 -13.55 -5.32 12.42
C ALA A 322 -13.88 -5.19 10.92
N ALA A 323 -12.89 -5.46 10.06
CA ALA A 323 -13.02 -5.32 8.63
C ALA A 323 -13.80 -6.46 7.96
N ARG A 324 -13.62 -7.71 8.41
CA ARG A 324 -14.08 -8.89 7.66
C ARG A 324 -15.09 -9.76 8.40
N PHE A 325 -15.12 -9.77 9.73
CA PHE A 325 -15.97 -10.70 10.47
C PHE A 325 -17.42 -10.21 10.53
N ASP A 326 -18.34 -11.05 10.07
CA ASP A 326 -19.77 -10.81 10.18
C ASP A 326 -20.35 -11.54 11.40
N PRO A 327 -20.70 -10.83 12.47
CA PRO A 327 -21.23 -11.45 13.68
C PRO A 327 -22.61 -12.09 13.49
N ARG A 328 -23.34 -11.78 12.40
CA ARG A 328 -24.66 -12.39 12.13
C ARG A 328 -24.52 -13.78 11.52
N SER A 329 -23.58 -13.94 10.60
CA SER A 329 -23.32 -15.22 9.93
C SER A 329 -22.22 -16.04 10.62
N GLY A 330 -21.41 -15.43 11.48
CA GLY A 330 -20.26 -16.08 12.13
C GLY A 330 -19.09 -16.35 11.18
N ARG A 331 -19.05 -15.70 10.01
CA ARG A 331 -18.07 -15.94 8.94
C ARG A 331 -17.23 -14.68 8.66
N SER A 332 -15.96 -14.88 8.30
CA SER A 332 -15.13 -13.84 7.69
C SER A 332 -15.46 -13.69 6.20
N ARG A 333 -15.86 -12.48 5.80
CA ARG A 333 -16.16 -12.10 4.40
C ARG A 333 -14.88 -11.89 3.61
N ARG A 334 -14.98 -11.90 2.27
CA ARG A 334 -13.85 -11.54 1.39
C ARG A 334 -13.47 -10.07 1.55
N PHE A 335 -14.45 -9.18 1.48
CA PHE A 335 -14.34 -7.74 1.66
C PHE A 335 -15.27 -7.24 2.77
N PRO A 336 -15.09 -6.00 3.27
CA PRO A 336 -15.99 -5.45 4.29
C PRO A 336 -17.47 -5.40 3.85
N TRP A 337 -17.72 -5.17 2.56
CA TRP A 337 -19.07 -5.11 2.00
C TRP A 337 -19.68 -6.49 1.67
N GLY A 338 -18.88 -7.55 1.56
CA GLY A 338 -19.35 -8.87 1.13
C GLY A 338 -18.31 -9.66 0.36
N ASP A 339 -18.78 -10.57 -0.50
CA ASP A 339 -17.93 -11.44 -1.32
C ASP A 339 -17.88 -11.03 -2.81
N GLU A 340 -18.58 -9.94 -3.15
CA GLU A 340 -18.74 -9.43 -4.52
C GLU A 340 -17.51 -8.70 -5.07
#